data_AF-A0A937UNS5-F1
#
_entry.id   AF-A0A937UNS5-F1
#
_cell.length_a   1.000
_cell.length_b   1.000
_cell.length_c   1.000
_cell.angle_alpha   90.00
_cell.angle_beta   90.00
_cell.angle_gamma   90.00
#
_symmetry.space_group_name_H-M   'P 1'
#
loop_
_entity.id
_entity.type
_entity.pdbx_description
1 polymer ?
#
loop_
_entity_poly.entity_id
_entity_poly.type
_entity_poly.pdbx_seq_one_letter_code
_entity_poly.pdbx_strand_id
1 'polypeptide(L)'
;MGKIEQAVKSEIVRLAEKEIRAVCVPLAREVRELRRQVSRLSKMVAPLVKLRAELQAERVAQKAKLEAAPAEVKAARLSPLLVKKLRERLGLTQSQLASLVGVSSASVTFWERGRSRPQGKNKEALVALRKVGRRDVKRMLAEKSAGAEQQTEKKVSTKVRRKAAKGKAKKGTRTAKAGQGQRQRRRR
;
A
#
# COMPACT_ATOMS: atom_id res chain seq x y z
N MET A 1 76.05 2.52 6.24
CA MET A 1 74.58 2.41 6.09
C MET A 1 74.27 2.30 4.60
N GLY A 2 74.46 1.20 3.89
CA GLY A 2 74.25 -0.22 4.19
C GLY A 2 73.34 -0.73 3.07
N LYS A 3 73.90 -1.09 1.91
CA LYS A 3 73.15 -1.46 0.69
C LYS A 3 72.04 -2.49 0.94
N ILE A 4 72.24 -3.35 1.94
CA ILE A 4 71.29 -4.37 2.40
C ILE A 4 70.04 -3.76 3.03
N GLU A 5 70.14 -2.72 3.86
CA GLU A 5 68.96 -2.05 4.43
C GLU A 5 68.10 -1.40 3.34
N GLN A 6 68.73 -0.81 2.32
CA GLN A 6 68.01 -0.26 1.18
C GLN A 6 67.31 -1.35 0.38
N ALA A 7 67.98 -2.49 0.14
CA ALA A 7 67.39 -3.63 -0.57
C ALA A 7 66.19 -4.24 0.20
N VAL A 8 66.28 -4.36 1.53
CA VAL A 8 65.18 -4.85 2.36
C VAL A 8 64.00 -3.87 2.34
N LYS A 9 64.27 -2.56 2.48
CA LYS A 9 63.21 -1.54 2.40
C LYS A 9 62.52 -1.54 1.04
N SER A 10 63.26 -1.65 -0.06
CA SER A 10 62.66 -1.72 -1.39
C SER A 10 61.82 -2.97 -1.58
N GLU A 11 62.25 -4.12 -1.06
CA GLU A 11 61.47 -5.36 -1.15
C GLU A 11 60.21 -5.32 -0.29
N ILE A 12 60.26 -4.74 0.92
CA ILE A 12 59.07 -4.51 1.76
C ILE A 12 58.06 -3.63 1.04
N VAL A 13 58.51 -2.52 0.45
CA VAL A 13 57.62 -1.62 -0.31
C VAL A 13 57.03 -2.34 -1.52
N ARG A 14 57.85 -3.09 -2.28
CA ARG A 14 57.40 -3.85 -3.44
C ARG A 14 56.32 -4.89 -3.08
N LEU A 15 56.52 -5.62 -1.99
CA LEU A 15 55.54 -6.61 -1.50
C LEU A 15 54.27 -5.91 -0.99
N ALA A 16 54.39 -4.84 -0.22
CA ALA A 16 53.25 -4.07 0.26
C ALA A 16 52.41 -3.51 -0.90
N GLU A 17 53.05 -2.93 -1.92
CA GLU A 17 52.35 -2.47 -3.12
C GLU A 17 51.68 -3.60 -3.90
N LYS A 18 52.31 -4.78 -3.96
CA LYS A 18 51.74 -5.96 -4.61
C LYS A 18 50.46 -6.42 -3.90
N GLU A 19 50.48 -6.52 -2.58
CA GLU A 19 49.31 -6.90 -1.78
C GLU A 19 48.20 -5.86 -1.85
N ILE A 20 48.54 -4.56 -1.77
CA ILE A 20 47.57 -3.47 -1.91
C ILE A 20 46.89 -3.53 -3.29
N ARG A 21 47.66 -3.71 -4.37
CA ARG A 21 47.09 -3.84 -5.72
C ARG A 21 46.21 -5.07 -5.86
N ALA A 22 46.60 -6.21 -5.27
CA ALA A 22 45.82 -7.44 -5.32
C ALA A 22 44.42 -7.27 -4.72
N VAL A 23 44.26 -6.44 -3.68
CA VAL A 23 42.97 -6.17 -3.04
C VAL A 23 42.24 -4.98 -3.66
N CYS A 24 42.91 -3.85 -3.86
CA CYS A 24 42.27 -2.60 -4.27
C CYS A 24 41.83 -2.62 -5.75
N VAL A 25 42.55 -3.32 -6.64
CA VAL A 25 42.21 -3.34 -8.07
C VAL A 25 40.89 -4.07 -8.35
N PRO A 26 40.63 -5.29 -7.83
CA PRO A 26 39.32 -5.94 -7.95
C PRO A 26 38.20 -5.10 -7.33
N LEU A 27 38.41 -4.55 -6.13
CA LEU A 27 37.41 -3.72 -5.46
C LEU A 27 37.06 -2.47 -6.26
N ALA A 28 38.04 -1.79 -6.85
CA ALA A 28 37.80 -0.64 -7.71
C ALA A 28 37.01 -1.00 -8.98
N ARG A 29 37.21 -2.21 -9.52
CA ARG A 29 36.42 -2.74 -10.65
C ARG A 29 34.98 -3.00 -10.23
N GLU A 30 34.75 -3.61 -9.07
CA GLU A 30 33.40 -3.85 -8.53
C GLU A 30 32.66 -2.54 -8.26
N VAL A 31 33.31 -1.55 -7.64
CA VAL A 31 32.71 -0.22 -7.43
C VAL A 31 32.33 0.44 -8.74
N ARG A 32 33.16 0.31 -9.78
CA ARG A 32 32.85 0.83 -11.12
C ARG A 32 31.64 0.12 -11.73
N GLU A 33 31.55 -1.20 -11.57
CA GLU A 33 30.42 -1.97 -12.06
C GLU A 33 29.13 -1.63 -11.31
N LEU A 34 29.16 -1.54 -9.98
CA LEU A 34 28.03 -1.09 -9.17
C LEU A 34 27.55 0.31 -9.57
N ARG A 35 28.46 1.26 -9.82
CA ARG A 35 28.09 2.61 -10.31
C ARG A 35 27.42 2.55 -11.68
N ARG A 36 27.87 1.66 -12.59
CA ARG A 36 27.22 1.44 -13.89
C ARG A 36 25.83 0.84 -13.73
N GLN A 37 25.67 -0.14 -12.84
CA GLN A 37 24.37 -0.75 -12.53
C GLN A 37 23.40 0.27 -11.93
N VAL A 38 23.84 1.08 -10.97
CA VAL A 38 23.03 2.17 -10.39
C VAL A 38 22.61 3.16 -11.46
N SER A 39 23.51 3.54 -12.38
CA SER A 39 23.17 4.42 -13.50
C SER A 39 22.17 3.78 -14.47
N ARG A 40 22.31 2.49 -14.75
CA ARG A 40 21.37 1.75 -15.60
C ARG A 40 19.98 1.68 -14.95
N LEU A 41 19.92 1.30 -13.68
CA LEU A 41 18.67 1.21 -12.94
C LEU A 41 17.99 2.57 -12.81
N SER A 42 18.74 3.64 -12.49
CA SER A 42 18.16 4.99 -12.40
C SER A 42 17.60 5.45 -13.74
N LYS A 43 18.29 5.17 -14.85
CA LYS A 43 17.79 5.44 -16.21
C LYS A 43 16.55 4.63 -16.57
N MET A 44 16.42 3.39 -16.08
CA MET A 44 15.21 2.57 -16.29
C MET A 44 14.02 3.05 -15.44
N VAL A 45 14.28 3.55 -14.22
CA VAL A 45 13.24 4.04 -13.31
C VAL A 45 12.69 5.41 -13.75
N ALA A 46 13.53 6.28 -14.31
CA ALA A 46 13.14 7.61 -14.76
C ALA A 46 11.90 7.67 -15.69
N PRO A 47 11.81 6.88 -16.78
CA PRO A 47 10.61 6.88 -17.63
C PRO A 47 9.38 6.34 -16.93
N LEU A 48 9.52 5.35 -16.04
CA LEU A 48 8.39 4.81 -15.27
C LEU A 48 7.80 5.84 -14.31
N VAL A 49 8.66 6.65 -13.68
CA VAL A 49 8.22 7.76 -12.81
C VAL A 49 7.45 8.81 -13.62
N LYS A 50 7.93 9.16 -14.82
CA LYS A 50 7.24 10.10 -15.73
C LYS A 50 5.87 9.56 -16.16
N LEU A 51 5.82 8.32 -16.65
CA LEU A 51 4.58 7.68 -17.06
C LEU A 51 3.57 7.62 -15.90
N ARG A 52 4.03 7.33 -14.69
CA ARG A 52 3.17 7.36 -13.50
C ARG A 52 2.59 8.75 -13.25
N ALA A 53 3.39 9.80 -13.39
CA ALA A 53 2.93 11.18 -13.21
C ALA A 53 1.89 11.57 -14.27
N GLU A 54 2.11 11.19 -15.53
CA GLU A 54 1.17 11.39 -16.64
C GLU A 54 -0.16 10.68 -16.38
N LEU A 55 -0.12 9.38 -16.02
CA LEU A 55 -1.32 8.63 -15.67
C LEU A 55 -2.03 9.21 -14.44
N GLN A 56 -1.29 9.74 -13.46
CA GLN A 56 -1.91 10.43 -12.32
C GLN A 56 -2.60 11.72 -12.76
N ALA A 57 -1.99 12.52 -13.63
CA ALA A 57 -2.60 13.73 -14.18
C ALA A 57 -3.87 13.40 -14.99
N GLU A 58 -3.82 12.35 -15.83
CA GLU A 58 -4.98 11.85 -16.56
C GLU A 58 -6.09 11.40 -15.62
N ARG A 59 -5.76 10.66 -14.55
CA ARG A 59 -6.75 10.25 -13.54
C ARG A 59 -7.37 11.44 -12.81
N VAL A 60 -6.58 12.47 -12.50
CA VAL A 60 -7.09 13.69 -11.88
C VAL A 60 -8.01 14.44 -12.85
N ALA A 61 -7.64 14.56 -14.12
CA ALA A 61 -8.47 15.18 -15.15
C ALA A 61 -9.77 14.39 -15.41
N GLN A 62 -9.69 13.06 -15.47
CA GLN A 62 -10.86 12.18 -15.57
C GLN A 62 -11.75 12.31 -14.34
N LYS A 63 -11.17 12.35 -13.13
CA LYS A 63 -11.94 12.56 -11.90
C LYS A 63 -12.66 13.91 -11.93
N ALA A 64 -11.98 14.99 -12.32
CA ALA A 64 -12.60 16.30 -12.47
C ALA A 64 -13.76 16.29 -13.49
N LYS A 65 -13.66 15.51 -14.56
CA LYS A 65 -14.74 15.33 -15.56
C LYS A 65 -15.91 14.48 -15.04
N LEU A 66 -15.64 13.54 -14.13
CA LEU A 66 -16.63 12.64 -13.54
C LEU A 66 -17.32 13.23 -12.29
N GLU A 67 -16.73 14.25 -11.65
CA GLU A 67 -17.38 15.01 -10.59
C GLU A 67 -18.58 15.77 -11.16
N ALA A 68 -19.76 15.47 -10.64
CA ALA A 68 -21.00 16.09 -11.07
C ALA A 68 -20.96 17.58 -10.69
N ALA A 69 -21.15 18.48 -11.67
CA ALA A 69 -21.24 19.90 -11.42
C ALA A 69 -22.35 20.19 -10.38
N PRO A 70 -22.12 21.07 -9.39
CA PRO A 70 -23.05 21.31 -8.29
C PRO A 70 -24.45 21.76 -8.76
N ALA A 71 -24.54 22.35 -9.97
CA ALA A 71 -25.81 22.71 -10.62
C ALA A 71 -26.63 21.49 -11.06
N GLU A 72 -26.00 20.46 -11.64
CA GLU A 72 -26.69 19.24 -12.06
C GLU A 72 -27.18 18.43 -10.85
N VAL A 73 -26.44 18.44 -9.75
CA VAL A 73 -26.81 17.77 -8.50
C VAL A 73 -28.05 18.42 -7.88
N LYS A 74 -28.18 19.76 -7.95
CA LYS A 74 -29.38 20.47 -7.49
C LYS A 74 -30.58 20.19 -8.40
N ALA A 75 -30.41 20.22 -9.72
CA ALA A 75 -31.48 19.97 -10.70
C ALA A 75 -31.93 18.50 -10.80
N ALA A 76 -31.07 17.54 -10.44
CA ALA A 76 -31.39 16.13 -10.55
C ALA A 76 -32.53 15.72 -9.60
N ARG A 77 -33.67 15.36 -10.18
CA ARG A 77 -34.72 14.59 -9.50
C ARG A 77 -34.27 13.13 -9.42
N LEU A 78 -34.15 12.61 -8.19
CA LEU A 78 -33.91 11.19 -7.90
C LEU A 78 -35.19 10.61 -7.31
N SER A 79 -36.07 10.14 -8.19
CA SER A 79 -37.22 9.36 -7.76
C SER A 79 -36.80 7.89 -7.50
N PRO A 80 -37.56 7.14 -6.69
CA PRO A 80 -37.26 5.74 -6.40
C PRO A 80 -37.10 4.90 -7.67
N LEU A 81 -37.97 5.13 -8.65
CA LEU A 81 -37.91 4.48 -9.96
C LEU A 81 -36.65 4.83 -10.76
N LEU A 82 -36.18 6.09 -10.68
CA LEU A 82 -34.96 6.50 -11.37
C LEU A 82 -33.70 5.88 -10.75
N VAL A 83 -33.68 5.68 -9.43
CA VAL A 83 -32.57 4.97 -8.77
C VAL A 83 -32.54 3.51 -9.22
N LYS A 84 -33.70 2.84 -9.26
CA LYS A 84 -33.81 1.46 -9.75
C LYS A 84 -33.40 1.33 -11.23
N LYS A 85 -33.89 2.23 -12.09
CA LYS A 85 -33.49 2.28 -13.52
C LYS A 85 -31.99 2.52 -13.70
N LEU A 86 -31.38 3.39 -12.90
CA LEU A 86 -29.94 3.63 -12.95
C LEU A 86 -29.16 2.35 -12.59
N ARG A 87 -29.59 1.64 -11.55
CA ARG A 87 -29.00 0.37 -11.14
C ARG A 87 -29.07 -0.70 -12.23
N GLU A 88 -30.26 -0.87 -12.83
CA GLU A 88 -30.50 -1.83 -13.92
C GLU A 88 -29.74 -1.46 -15.20
N ARG A 89 -29.73 -0.17 -15.55
CA ARG A 89 -28.93 0.34 -16.67
C ARG A 89 -27.46 0.02 -16.48
N LEU A 90 -26.94 0.06 -15.26
CA LEU A 90 -25.54 -0.26 -14.97
C LEU A 90 -25.28 -1.76 -14.72
N GLY A 91 -26.33 -2.60 -14.70
CA GLY A 91 -26.21 -4.04 -14.46
C GLY A 91 -25.78 -4.40 -13.03
N LEU A 92 -26.13 -3.57 -12.05
CA LEU A 92 -25.67 -3.68 -10.67
C LEU A 92 -26.67 -4.39 -9.76
N THR A 93 -26.16 -5.13 -8.77
CA THR A 93 -26.97 -5.53 -7.61
C THR A 93 -27.11 -4.37 -6.62
N GLN A 94 -28.08 -4.45 -5.70
CA GLN A 94 -28.25 -3.43 -4.65
C GLN A 94 -27.00 -3.32 -3.76
N SER A 95 -26.33 -4.44 -3.47
CA SER A 95 -25.09 -4.46 -2.70
C SER A 95 -23.94 -3.81 -3.45
N GLN A 96 -23.79 -4.07 -4.76
CA GLN A 96 -22.74 -3.45 -5.57
C GLN A 96 -22.94 -1.94 -5.70
N LEU A 97 -24.17 -1.48 -5.91
CA LEU A 97 -24.49 -0.05 -5.93
C LEU A 97 -24.17 0.60 -4.57
N ALA A 98 -24.53 -0.06 -3.48
CA ALA A 98 -24.23 0.40 -2.13
C ALA A 98 -22.71 0.50 -1.89
N SER A 99 -21.94 -0.50 -2.31
CA SER A 99 -20.48 -0.49 -2.25
C SER A 99 -19.85 0.63 -3.09
N LEU A 100 -20.42 0.96 -4.25
CA LEU A 100 -19.93 2.05 -5.10
C LEU A 100 -20.16 3.41 -4.44
N VAL A 101 -21.38 3.65 -3.94
CA VAL A 101 -21.77 4.91 -3.29
C VAL A 101 -21.17 5.05 -1.88
N GLY A 102 -20.80 3.95 -1.22
CA GLY A 102 -20.24 3.95 0.13
C GLY A 102 -21.31 3.91 1.23
N VAL A 103 -22.48 3.32 0.96
CA VAL A 103 -23.59 3.17 1.91
C VAL A 103 -23.89 1.70 2.17
N SER A 104 -24.78 1.43 3.13
CA SER A 104 -25.30 0.07 3.34
C SER A 104 -26.26 -0.35 2.22
N SER A 105 -26.38 -1.66 1.98
CA SER A 105 -27.37 -2.21 1.05
C SER A 105 -28.81 -1.81 1.43
N ALA A 106 -29.11 -1.74 2.73
CA ALA A 106 -30.40 -1.30 3.25
C ALA A 106 -30.76 0.14 2.82
N SER A 107 -29.79 1.05 2.79
CA SER A 107 -30.01 2.43 2.34
C SER A 107 -30.45 2.48 0.87
N VAL A 108 -29.83 1.68 0.01
CA VAL A 108 -30.22 1.58 -1.41
C VAL A 108 -31.65 1.04 -1.54
N THR A 109 -31.99 0.01 -0.77
CA THR A 109 -33.34 -0.55 -0.73
C THR A 109 -34.38 0.48 -0.29
N PHE A 110 -34.08 1.31 0.71
CA PHE A 110 -34.97 2.37 1.16
C PHE A 110 -35.16 3.48 0.11
N TRP A 111 -34.13 3.79 -0.67
CA TRP A 111 -34.24 4.73 -1.79
C TRP A 111 -35.09 4.17 -2.92
N GLU A 112 -34.89 2.92 -3.32
CA GLU A 112 -35.68 2.26 -4.37
C GLU A 112 -37.15 2.05 -3.99
N ARG A 113 -37.42 1.90 -2.69
CA ARG A 113 -38.79 1.79 -2.15
C ARG A 113 -39.41 3.15 -1.78
N GLY A 114 -38.66 4.25 -1.91
CA GLY A 114 -39.13 5.59 -1.59
C GLY A 114 -39.33 5.90 -0.11
N ARG A 115 -38.84 5.04 0.80
CA ARG A 115 -38.88 5.29 2.25
C ARG A 115 -37.92 6.41 2.68
N SER A 116 -36.85 6.63 1.91
CA SER A 116 -35.93 7.74 2.13
C SER A 116 -35.40 8.25 0.79
N ARG A 117 -34.83 9.46 0.78
CA ARG A 117 -34.23 10.07 -0.40
C ARG A 117 -32.73 10.27 -0.20
N PRO A 118 -31.89 10.02 -1.21
CA PRO A 118 -30.46 10.32 -1.13
C PRO A 118 -30.24 11.83 -1.04
N GLN A 119 -29.44 12.27 -0.07
CA GLN A 119 -29.10 13.67 0.21
C GLN A 119 -27.59 13.89 0.26
N GLY A 120 -27.15 15.14 0.05
CA GLY A 120 -25.75 15.55 0.10
C GLY A 120 -24.84 14.69 -0.77
N LYS A 121 -23.78 14.14 -0.17
CA LYS A 121 -22.78 13.28 -0.83
C LYS A 121 -23.37 12.05 -1.54
N ASN A 122 -24.47 11.49 -1.02
CA ASN A 122 -25.11 10.33 -1.65
C ASN A 122 -25.85 10.72 -2.94
N LYS A 123 -26.41 11.93 -2.98
CA LYS A 123 -27.05 12.48 -4.18
C LYS A 123 -26.01 12.76 -5.25
N GLU A 124 -24.89 13.38 -4.87
CA GLU A 124 -23.74 13.65 -5.76
C GLU A 124 -23.21 12.37 -6.38
N ALA A 125 -22.98 11.33 -5.58
CA ALA A 125 -22.51 10.03 -6.04
C ALA A 125 -23.48 9.37 -7.04
N LEU A 126 -24.79 9.42 -6.80
CA LEU A 126 -25.79 8.87 -7.72
C LEU A 126 -25.90 9.68 -9.02
N VAL A 127 -25.67 11.00 -8.99
CA VAL A 127 -25.65 11.84 -10.18
C VAL A 127 -24.38 11.59 -11.00
N ALA A 128 -23.22 11.49 -10.35
CA ALA A 128 -21.96 11.12 -11.00
C ALA A 128 -22.10 9.77 -11.72
N LEU A 129 -22.71 8.76 -11.08
CA LEU A 129 -22.98 7.45 -11.69
C LEU A 129 -23.88 7.50 -12.95
N ARG A 130 -24.62 8.59 -13.21
CA ARG A 130 -25.35 8.74 -14.48
C ARG A 130 -24.41 8.92 -15.66
N LYS A 131 -23.28 9.60 -15.46
CA LYS A 131 -22.26 9.88 -16.49
C LYS A 131 -21.33 8.69 -16.75
N VAL A 132 -21.31 7.71 -15.87
CA VAL A 132 -20.43 6.53 -15.95
C VAL A 132 -21.11 5.40 -16.75
N GLY A 133 -20.34 4.74 -17.62
CA GLY A 133 -20.79 3.58 -18.39
C GLY A 133 -20.59 2.23 -17.66
N ARG A 134 -21.25 1.16 -18.13
CA ARG A 134 -21.14 -0.20 -17.55
C ARG A 134 -19.69 -0.70 -17.41
N ARG A 135 -18.84 -0.40 -18.40
CA ARG A 135 -17.43 -0.85 -18.44
C ARG A 135 -16.61 -0.23 -17.30
N ASP A 136 -16.79 1.07 -17.07
CA ASP A 136 -16.08 1.79 -16.01
C ASP A 136 -16.56 1.38 -14.63
N VAL A 137 -17.87 1.14 -14.47
CA VAL A 137 -18.45 0.63 -13.23
C VAL A 137 -17.89 -0.74 -12.85
N LYS A 138 -17.75 -1.66 -13.82
CA LYS A 138 -17.13 -2.98 -13.58
C LYS A 138 -15.67 -2.85 -13.16
N ARG A 139 -14.92 -1.93 -13.77
CA ARG A 139 -13.53 -1.62 -13.38
C ARG A 139 -13.45 -1.07 -11.95
N MET A 140 -14.31 -0.10 -11.61
CA MET A 140 -14.37 0.47 -10.25
C MET A 140 -14.70 -0.57 -9.18
N LEU A 141 -15.60 -1.52 -9.48
CA LEU A 141 -15.91 -2.62 -8.57
C LEU A 141 -14.71 -3.57 -8.39
N ALA A 142 -14.00 -3.91 -9.47
CA ALA A 142 -12.81 -4.76 -9.42
C ALA A 142 -11.66 -4.11 -8.64
N GLU A 143 -11.44 -2.79 -8.81
CA GLU A 143 -10.45 -2.04 -8.02
C GLU A 143 -10.80 -2.02 -6.53
N LYS A 144 -12.10 -1.89 -6.19
CA LYS A 144 -12.57 -1.92 -4.80
C LYS A 144 -12.48 -3.31 -4.16
N SER A 145 -12.74 -4.39 -4.90
CA SER A 145 -12.57 -5.76 -4.38
C SER A 145 -11.10 -6.09 -4.15
N ALA A 146 -10.21 -5.71 -5.06
CA ALA A 146 -8.76 -5.87 -4.89
C ALA A 146 -8.22 -5.07 -3.68
N GLY A 147 -8.74 -3.85 -3.45
CA GLY A 147 -8.41 -3.06 -2.27
C GLY A 147 -8.98 -3.63 -0.97
N ALA A 148 -10.15 -4.27 -1.01
CA ALA A 148 -10.76 -4.93 0.15
C ALA A 148 -9.97 -6.17 0.59
N GLU A 149 -9.50 -6.98 -0.37
CA GLU A 149 -8.64 -8.16 -0.13
C GLU A 149 -7.33 -7.77 0.57
N GLN A 150 -6.67 -6.70 0.11
CA GLN A 150 -5.46 -6.16 0.73
C GLN A 150 -5.70 -5.58 2.14
N GLN A 151 -6.89 -5.03 2.40
CA GLN A 151 -7.25 -4.53 3.75
C GLN A 151 -7.61 -5.68 4.71
N THR A 152 -8.24 -6.75 4.21
CA THR A 152 -8.49 -7.96 5.02
C THR A 152 -7.20 -8.65 5.40
N GLU A 153 -6.22 -8.77 4.49
CA GLU A 153 -4.90 -9.34 4.79
C GLU A 153 -4.12 -8.53 5.83
N LYS A 154 -4.16 -7.18 5.73
CA LYS A 154 -3.56 -6.28 6.73
C LYS A 154 -4.23 -6.36 8.10
N LYS A 155 -5.57 -6.48 8.15
CA LYS A 155 -6.30 -6.62 9.42
C LYS A 155 -6.08 -8.00 10.07
N VAL A 156 -6.03 -9.08 9.28
CA VAL A 156 -5.76 -10.44 9.76
C VAL A 156 -4.33 -10.55 10.30
N SER A 157 -3.33 -10.05 9.56
CA SER A 157 -1.93 -10.03 10.03
C SER A 157 -1.73 -9.20 11.31
N THR A 158 -2.40 -8.06 11.44
CA THR A 158 -2.38 -7.25 12.67
C THR A 158 -3.04 -7.98 13.86
N LYS A 159 -4.14 -8.71 13.62
CA LYS A 159 -4.83 -9.52 14.65
C LYS A 159 -3.99 -10.72 15.09
N VAL A 160 -3.31 -11.40 14.16
CA VAL A 160 -2.38 -12.51 14.46
C VAL A 160 -1.18 -12.01 15.27
N ARG A 161 -0.57 -10.87 14.89
CA ARG A 161 0.50 -10.23 15.67
C ARG A 161 0.07 -9.87 17.10
N ARG A 162 -1.12 -9.31 17.27
CA ARG A 162 -1.68 -8.98 18.61
C ARG A 162 -1.93 -10.23 19.46
N LYS A 163 -2.39 -11.33 18.88
CA LYS A 163 -2.62 -12.61 19.59
C LYS A 163 -1.29 -13.24 20.04
N ALA A 164 -0.24 -13.17 19.21
CA ALA A 164 1.10 -13.63 19.55
C ALA A 164 1.75 -12.82 20.70
N ALA A 165 1.57 -11.50 20.71
CA ALA A 165 2.05 -10.63 21.79
C ALA A 165 1.38 -10.95 23.14
N LYS A 166 0.06 -11.21 23.14
CA LYS A 166 -0.69 -11.58 24.36
C LYS A 166 -0.31 -12.97 24.89
N GLY A 167 0.11 -13.88 24.03
CA GLY A 167 0.65 -15.20 24.40
C GLY A 167 2.01 -15.13 25.12
N LYS A 168 2.92 -14.23 24.67
CA LYS A 168 4.21 -14.01 25.33
C LYS A 168 4.07 -13.35 26.72
N ALA A 169 3.18 -12.37 26.87
CA ALA A 169 2.93 -11.68 28.14
C ALA A 169 2.40 -12.63 29.24
N LYS A 170 1.58 -13.63 28.86
CA LYS A 170 1.02 -14.63 29.81
C LYS A 170 2.04 -15.71 30.23
N LYS A 171 3.12 -15.90 29.45
CA LYS A 171 4.18 -16.88 29.76
C LYS A 171 5.23 -16.29 30.71
N GLY A 172 5.54 -14.99 30.61
CA GLY A 172 6.47 -14.30 31.51
C GLY A 172 5.95 -14.09 32.94
N THR A 173 4.63 -14.01 33.14
CA THR A 173 4.04 -13.86 34.48
C THR A 173 3.95 -15.18 35.27
N ARG A 174 3.96 -16.35 34.62
CA ARG A 174 3.92 -17.65 35.30
C ARG A 174 5.27 -18.09 35.86
N THR A 175 6.39 -17.65 35.28
CA THR A 175 7.73 -17.99 35.75
C THR A 175 8.23 -17.14 36.93
N ALA A 176 7.67 -15.94 37.14
CA ALA A 176 8.08 -15.06 38.25
C ALA A 176 7.52 -15.49 39.63
N LYS A 177 6.41 -16.24 39.70
CA LYS A 177 5.77 -16.63 40.96
C LYS A 177 6.31 -17.93 41.58
N ALA A 178 7.18 -18.66 40.88
CA ALA A 178 7.70 -19.96 41.34
C ALA A 178 9.05 -19.86 42.09
N GLY A 179 9.69 -18.69 42.16
CA GLY A 179 11.07 -18.55 42.66
C GLY A 179 11.24 -18.06 44.11
N GLN A 180 10.19 -17.67 44.83
CA GLN A 180 10.32 -17.02 46.15
C GLN A 180 10.12 -17.95 47.37
N GLY A 181 9.96 -19.27 47.17
CA GLY A 181 9.54 -20.19 48.25
C GLY A 181 10.64 -20.95 49.01
N GLN A 182 11.93 -20.84 48.67
CA GLN A 182 12.96 -21.70 49.26
C GLN A 182 14.21 -20.92 49.68
N ARG A 183 14.14 -20.16 50.78
CA ARG A 183 15.36 -19.62 51.43
C ARG A 183 15.31 -19.45 52.95
N GLN A 184 14.29 -19.99 53.62
CA GLN A 184 14.23 -20.01 55.08
C GLN A 184 13.98 -21.44 55.56
N ARG A 185 15.05 -22.19 55.80
CA ARG A 185 15.14 -23.37 56.69
C ARG A 185 16.49 -24.04 56.47
N ARG A 186 17.55 -23.47 57.07
CA ARG A 186 18.81 -24.16 57.40
C ARG A 186 19.69 -23.18 58.17
N ARG A 187 19.62 -23.28 59.50
CA ARG A 187 20.63 -22.96 60.52
C ARG A 187 19.92 -23.03 61.88
N ARG A 188 19.82 -24.25 62.41
CA ARG A 188 20.07 -24.52 63.83
C ARG A 188 21.39 -25.24 63.87
#